data_AF-A0A4V1SCR4-F1
#
_entry.id   AF-A0A4V1SCR4-F1
#
_cell.length_a   1.000
_cell.length_b   1.000
_cell.length_c   1.000
_cell.angle_alpha   90.00
_cell.angle_beta   90.00
_cell.angle_gamma   90.00
#
_symmetry.space_group_name_H-M   'P 1'
#
loop_
_entity.id
_entity.type
_entity.pdbx_description
1 polymer ?
#
loop_
_entity_poly.entity_id
_entity_poly.type
_entity_poly.pdbx_seq_one_letter_code
_entity_poly.pdbx_strand_id
1 'polypeptide(L)'
;MPKPVIPLTVAKAHLRVEHELDDELIGIFTEAAVDRTLQEIGLAGVLEREHVTPSTLREFGFLYPVASVVKVEKKDAAGEWQTLPAEEWTLSGSIEERHILTLGAGHLSGSSY
;
A
#
# COMPACT_ATOMS: atom_id res chain seq x y z
N MET A 1 -3.53 -6.75 1.27
CA MET A 1 -3.16 -8.17 1.06
C MET A 1 -2.72 -8.76 2.40
N PRO A 2 -2.98 -10.04 2.68
CA PRO A 2 -2.45 -10.69 3.87
C PRO A 2 -0.91 -10.75 3.81
N LYS A 3 -0.25 -10.58 4.95
CA LYS A 3 1.22 -10.73 5.07
C LYS A 3 1.60 -12.16 4.65
N PRO A 4 2.62 -12.34 3.77
CA PRO A 4 3.11 -13.67 3.43
C PRO A 4 3.60 -14.39 4.69
N VAL A 5 3.15 -15.63 4.88
CA VAL A 5 3.61 -16.48 5.98
C VAL A 5 4.54 -17.53 5.40
N ILE A 6 5.78 -17.57 5.88
CA ILE A 6 6.75 -18.60 5.53
C ILE A 6 6.64 -19.69 6.61
N PRO A 7 6.24 -20.93 6.26
CA PRO A 7 6.17 -22.01 7.24
C PRO A 7 7.54 -22.29 7.85
N LEU A 8 7.60 -22.56 9.15
CA LEU A 8 8.85 -22.85 9.87
C LEU A 8 9.63 -24.01 9.25
N THR A 9 8.93 -25.04 8.75
CA THR A 9 9.54 -26.17 8.03
C THR A 9 10.29 -25.75 6.78
N VAL A 10 9.75 -24.77 6.04
CA VAL A 10 10.37 -24.21 4.83
C VAL A 10 11.58 -23.35 5.23
N ALA A 11 11.44 -22.52 6.26
CA ALA A 11 12.54 -21.70 6.77
C ALA A 11 13.72 -22.55 7.25
N LYS A 12 13.47 -23.60 8.05
CA LYS A 12 14.48 -24.55 8.52
C LYS A 12 15.17 -25.29 7.38
N ALA A 13 14.39 -25.78 6.41
CA ALA A 13 14.93 -26.46 5.24
C ALA A 13 15.85 -25.54 4.42
N HIS A 14 15.47 -24.27 4.24
CA HIS A 14 16.27 -23.27 3.52
C HIS A 14 17.59 -22.97 4.25
N LEU A 15 17.54 -22.83 5.57
CA LEU A 15 18.71 -22.55 6.41
C LEU A 15 19.56 -23.80 6.68
N ARG A 16 19.15 -24.98 6.19
CA ARG A 16 19.78 -26.29 6.47
C ARG A 16 19.96 -26.54 7.96
N VAL A 17 18.96 -26.14 8.75
CA VAL A 17 18.93 -26.34 10.19
C VAL A 17 18.41 -27.75 10.47
N GLU A 18 19.31 -28.63 10.91
CA GLU A 18 19.02 -30.03 11.22
C GLU A 18 18.80 -30.29 12.72
N HIS A 19 18.98 -29.27 13.57
CA HIS A 19 18.94 -29.39 15.03
C HIS A 19 17.86 -28.49 15.62
N GLU A 20 17.54 -28.65 16.92
CA GLU A 20 16.73 -27.71 17.69
C GLU A 20 17.49 -26.39 17.90
N LEU A 21 17.74 -25.65 16.81
CA LEU A 21 17.85 -24.20 16.91
C LEU A 21 16.51 -23.67 17.41
N ASP A 22 16.54 -22.59 18.16
CA ASP A 22 15.36 -22.01 18.76
C ASP A 22 14.34 -21.61 17.68
N ASP A 23 13.25 -22.38 17.59
CA ASP A 23 12.17 -22.20 16.63
C ASP A 23 11.58 -20.80 16.71
N GLU A 24 11.58 -20.23 17.92
CA GLU A 24 11.17 -18.87 18.20
C GLU A 24 12.09 -17.87 17.46
N LEU A 25 13.40 -18.07 17.54
CA LEU A 25 14.37 -17.20 16.89
C LEU A 25 14.29 -17.27 15.36
N ILE A 26 14.09 -18.47 14.81
CA ILE A 26 13.88 -18.66 13.36
C ILE A 26 12.59 -17.96 12.92
N GLY A 27 11.52 -18.08 13.70
CA GLY A 27 10.26 -17.36 13.46
C GLY A 27 10.47 -15.85 13.42
N ILE A 28 11.12 -15.29 14.44
CA ILE A 28 11.41 -13.85 14.55
C ILE A 28 12.21 -13.34 13.35
N PHE A 29 13.29 -14.03 12.96
CA PHE A 29 14.09 -13.59 11.82
C PHE A 29 13.34 -13.70 10.49
N THR A 30 12.51 -14.74 10.35
CA THR A 30 11.70 -14.94 9.15
C THR A 30 10.66 -13.83 9.01
N GLU A 31 9.99 -13.45 10.10
CA GLU A 31 9.04 -12.34 10.11
C GLU A 31 9.70 -11.00 9.82
N ALA A 32 10.86 -10.72 10.43
CA ALA A 32 11.62 -9.49 10.20
C ALA A 32 12.08 -9.38 8.74
N ALA A 33 12.50 -10.49 8.12
CA ALA A 33 12.89 -10.52 6.71
C ALA A 33 11.69 -10.25 5.77
N VAL A 34 10.51 -10.81 6.08
CA VAL A 34 9.28 -10.53 5.34
C VAL A 34 8.91 -9.05 5.48
N ASP A 35 8.91 -8.50 6.69
CA ASP A 35 8.57 -7.09 6.92
C ASP A 35 9.52 -6.13 6.20
N ARG A 36 10.83 -6.42 6.27
CA ARG A 36 11.83 -5.62 5.57
C ARG A 36 11.65 -5.68 4.06
N THR A 37 11.39 -6.87 3.52
CA THR A 37 11.15 -7.05 2.08
C THR A 37 9.90 -6.31 1.65
N LEU A 38 8.79 -6.43 2.40
CA LEU A 38 7.55 -5.72 2.14
C LEU A 38 7.74 -4.20 2.21
N GLN A 39 8.55 -3.70 3.12
CA GLN A 39 8.88 -2.28 3.21
C GLN A 39 9.68 -1.81 1.98
N GLU A 40 10.68 -2.59 1.55
CA GLU A 40 11.52 -2.26 0.39
C GLU A 40 10.74 -2.27 -0.93
N ILE A 41 9.81 -3.21 -1.10
CA ILE A 41 8.97 -3.31 -2.31
C ILE A 41 7.65 -2.53 -2.21
N GLY A 42 7.44 -1.76 -1.13
CA GLY A 42 6.25 -0.94 -0.93
C GLY A 42 4.95 -1.73 -0.75
N LEU A 43 5.02 -3.02 -0.38
CA LEU A 43 3.87 -3.88 -0.12
C LEU A 43 3.50 -3.99 1.36
N ALA A 44 4.19 -3.25 2.24
CA ALA A 44 3.94 -3.25 3.67
C ALA A 44 2.61 -2.53 4.03
N GLY A 45 1.55 -3.30 4.21
CA GLY A 45 0.38 -2.91 5.01
C GLY A 45 -0.40 -1.68 4.54
N VAL A 46 -1.07 -1.01 5.49
CA VAL A 46 -1.78 0.25 5.26
C VAL A 46 -0.75 1.35 5.10
N LEU A 47 -0.64 1.90 3.89
CA LEU A 47 0.26 3.00 3.57
C LEU A 47 -0.52 4.30 3.60
N GLU A 48 -0.23 5.14 4.60
CA GLU A 48 -0.63 6.54 4.56
C GLU A 48 0.37 7.29 3.67
N ARG A 49 -0.12 7.93 2.62
CA ARG A 49 0.72 8.67 1.68
C ARG A 49 0.15 10.05 1.47
N GLU A 50 0.85 11.05 2.01
CA GLU A 50 0.57 12.45 1.72
C GLU A 50 1.11 12.78 0.34
N HIS A 51 0.27 13.38 -0.50
CA HIS A 51 0.64 13.82 -1.84
C HIS A 51 0.21 15.27 -2.03
N VAL A 52 1.13 16.10 -2.50
CA VAL A 52 0.86 17.51 -2.81
C VAL A 52 0.86 17.64 -4.33
N THR A 53 -0.33 17.78 -4.91
CA THR A 53 -0.50 18.05 -6.34
C THR A 53 -1.33 19.30 -6.58
N PRO A 54 -1.15 19.96 -7.73
CA PRO A 54 -2.13 20.90 -8.25
C PRO A 54 -3.53 20.29 -8.23
N SER A 55 -4.54 21.07 -7.86
CA SER A 55 -5.95 20.64 -7.78
C SER A 55 -6.52 20.09 -9.10
N THR A 56 -5.81 20.31 -10.22
CA THR A 56 -6.17 19.87 -11.56
C THR A 56 -5.66 18.47 -11.91
N LEU A 57 -4.68 17.93 -11.17
CA LEU A 57 -4.16 16.59 -11.39
C LEU A 57 -5.16 15.56 -10.85
N ARG A 58 -5.71 14.77 -11.78
CA ARG A 58 -6.74 13.75 -11.51
C ARG A 58 -6.19 12.33 -11.41
N GLU A 59 -4.87 12.19 -11.49
CA GLU A 59 -4.18 10.92 -11.54
C GLU A 59 -3.03 10.92 -10.54
N PHE A 60 -2.98 9.87 -9.72
CA PHE A 60 -1.94 9.68 -8.72
C PHE A 60 -1.26 8.34 -8.95
N GLY A 61 0.03 8.39 -9.30
CA GLY A 61 0.83 7.20 -9.53
C GLY A 61 1.42 6.62 -8.25
N PHE A 62 1.21 5.33 -8.04
CA PHE A 62 1.84 4.52 -7.00
C PHE A 62 2.98 3.73 -7.61
N LEU A 63 4.10 3.66 -6.88
CA LEU A 63 5.31 2.94 -7.30
C LEU A 63 5.25 1.45 -6.95
N TYR A 64 4.17 1.01 -6.32
CA TYR A 64 3.98 -0.33 -5.78
C TYR A 64 2.52 -0.76 -5.96
N PRO A 65 2.25 -2.07 -5.87
CA PRO A 65 0.89 -2.58 -6.00
C PRO A 65 -0.02 -2.11 -4.88
N VAL A 66 -1.18 -1.56 -5.24
CA VAL A 66 -2.20 -1.10 -4.29
C VAL A 66 -3.41 -2.02 -4.43
N ALA A 67 -3.82 -2.66 -3.33
CA ALA A 67 -4.96 -3.57 -3.36
C ALA A 67 -6.31 -2.83 -3.35
N SER A 68 -6.42 -1.77 -2.55
CA SER A 68 -7.61 -0.94 -2.44
C SER A 68 -7.27 0.41 -1.82
N VAL A 69 -8.09 1.42 -2.10
CA VAL A 69 -8.06 2.71 -1.42
C VAL A 69 -9.17 2.72 -0.38
N VAL A 70 -8.81 2.92 0.89
CA VAL A 70 -9.74 2.89 2.02
C VAL A 70 -10.28 4.29 2.34
N LYS A 71 -9.43 5.30 2.19
CA LYS A 71 -9.74 6.67 2.55
C LYS A 71 -8.95 7.62 1.65
N VAL A 72 -9.59 8.70 1.23
CA VAL A 72 -8.94 9.81 0.55
C VAL A 72 -9.24 11.06 1.35
N GLU A 73 -8.21 11.81 1.71
CA GLU A 73 -8.34 13.08 2.42
C GLU A 73 -7.60 14.17 1.68
N LYS A 74 -8.18 15.36 1.70
CA LYS A 74 -7.59 16.55 1.11
C LYS A 74 -7.49 17.61 2.19
N LYS A 75 -6.32 18.21 2.29
CA LYS A 75 -6.12 19.41 3.11
C LYS A 75 -6.54 20.64 2.29
N ASP A 76 -7.38 21.49 2.86
CA ASP A 76 -7.77 22.75 2.22
C ASP A 76 -6.71 23.85 2.45
N ALA A 77 -6.94 25.04 1.88
CA ALA A 77 -6.01 26.17 2.01
C ALA A 77 -5.92 26.72 3.44
N ALA A 78 -6.91 26.44 4.29
CA ALA A 78 -6.90 26.80 5.71
C ALA A 78 -6.15 25.76 6.57
N GLY A 79 -5.83 24.60 5.99
CA GLY A 79 -5.12 23.52 6.66
C GLY A 79 -6.04 22.46 7.26
N GLU A 80 -7.35 22.53 7.03
CA GLU A 80 -8.32 21.58 7.54
C GLU A 80 -8.40 20.35 6.62
N TRP A 81 -8.53 19.17 7.22
CA TRP A 81 -8.66 17.91 6.49
C TRP A 81 -10.13 17.63 6.15
N GLN A 82 -10.40 17.38 4.87
CA GLN A 82 -11.70 17.00 4.35
C GLN A 82 -11.61 15.60 3.77
N THR A 83 -12.47 14.69 4.25
CA THR A 83 -12.59 13.34 3.67
C THR A 83 -13.36 13.41 2.35
N LEU A 84 -12.79 12.85 1.30
CA LEU A 84 -13.43 12.70 0.00
C LEU A 84 -14.07 11.31 -0.12
N PRO A 85 -15.18 11.18 -0.85
CA PRO A 85 -15.85 9.90 -1.08
C PRO A 85 -14.93 8.95 -1.85
N ALA A 86 -14.51 7.86 -1.21
CA ALA A 86 -13.55 6.92 -1.79
C ALA A 86 -14.12 6.19 -3.03
N GLU A 87 -15.44 5.98 -3.08
CA GLU A 87 -16.12 5.37 -4.23
C GLU A 87 -16.02 6.17 -5.53
N GLU A 88 -15.69 7.46 -5.48
CA GLU A 88 -15.50 8.29 -6.67
C GLU A 88 -14.12 8.10 -7.31
N TRP A 89 -13.21 7.39 -6.63
CA TRP A 89 -11.86 7.15 -7.08
C TRP A 89 -11.71 5.73 -7.61
N THR A 90 -11.28 5.63 -8.86
CA THR A 90 -11.00 4.35 -9.50
C THR A 90 -9.51 4.09 -9.45
N LEU A 91 -9.12 2.98 -8.82
CA LEU A 91 -7.75 2.47 -8.89
C LEU A 91 -7.61 1.59 -10.13
N SER A 92 -6.70 1.95 -11.04
CA SER A 92 -6.33 1.18 -12.22
C SER A 92 -4.84 0.82 -12.20
N GLY A 93 -4.43 -0.13 -13.03
CA GLY A 93 -3.05 -0.62 -13.10
C GLY A 93 -2.90 -2.09 -12.68
N SER A 94 -1.68 -2.62 -12.80
CA SER A 94 -1.35 -4.01 -12.51
C SER A 94 -0.09 -4.10 -11.65
N ILE A 95 0.32 -5.29 -11.22
CA ILE A 95 1.61 -5.48 -10.54
C ILE A 95 2.82 -5.11 -11.43
N GLU A 96 2.64 -5.19 -12.75
CA GLU A 96 3.68 -4.92 -13.76
C GLU A 96 3.68 -3.45 -14.23
N GLU A 97 2.55 -2.75 -14.05
CA GLU A 97 2.36 -1.35 -14.42
C GLU A 97 2.24 -0.45 -13.17
N ARG A 98 2.43 0.86 -13.32
CA ARG A 98 2.17 1.78 -12.20
C ARG A 98 0.68 1.72 -11.85
N HIS A 99 0.33 1.54 -10.58
CA HIS A 99 -1.05 1.72 -10.14
C HIS A 99 -1.37 3.21 -10.18
N ILE A 100 -2.50 3.58 -10.78
CA ILE A 100 -2.95 4.95 -10.93
C ILE A 100 -4.31 5.07 -10.26
N LEU A 101 -4.42 5.99 -9.30
CA LEU A 101 -5.71 6.38 -8.75
C LEU A 101 -6.25 7.56 -9.54
N THR A 102 -7.43 7.38 -10.14
CA THR A 102 -8.08 8.35 -11.01
C THR A 102 -9.42 8.78 -10.45
N LEU A 103 -9.71 10.08 -10.43
CA LEU A 103 -11.03 10.58 -10.06
C LEU A 103 -12.03 10.39 -11.22
N GLY A 104 -13.17 9.75 -10.95
CA GLY A 104 -14.20 9.46 -11.94
C GLY A 104 -14.75 10.72 -12.63
N ALA A 105 -15.02 10.62 -13.94
CA ALA A 105 -15.40 11.75 -14.80
C ALA A 105 -16.78 12.39 -14.47
N GLY A 106 -17.54 11.88 -13.50
CA GLY A 106 -18.91 12.29 -13.20
C GLY A 106 -19.09 13.53 -12.32
N HIS A 107 -18.03 14.05 -11.69
CA HIS A 107 -18.16 15.08 -10.64
C HIS A 107 -18.10 16.55 -11.14
N LEU A 108 -18.12 16.78 -12.46
CA LEU A 108 -18.05 18.13 -13.04
C LEU A 108 -19.40 18.64 -13.56
N SER A 109 -20.36 18.76 -12.65
CA SER A 109 -21.49 19.67 -12.88
C SER A 109 -21.72 20.67 -11.74
N GLY A 110 -20.88 20.70 -10.70
CA GLY A 110 -21.28 21.31 -9.43
C GLY A 110 -20.33 22.28 -8.72
N SER A 111 -19.17 22.68 -9.26
CA SER A 111 -18.37 23.72 -8.59
C SER A 111 -17.49 24.50 -9.56
N SER A 112 -18.09 25.55 -10.11
CA SER A 112 -17.38 26.76 -10.51
C SER A 112 -17.22 27.63 -9.25
N TYR A 113 -15.99 27.88 -8.83
CA TYR A 113 -15.60 29.09 -8.09
C TYR A 113 -14.20 29.50 -8.53
#